data_AF-A0A8C4K6P8-F1
#
_entry.id   AF-A0A8C4K6P8-F1
#
_cell.length_a   1.000
_cell.length_b   1.000
_cell.length_c   1.000
_cell.angle_alpha   90.00
_cell.angle_beta   90.00
_cell.angle_gamma   90.00
#
_symmetry.space_group_name_H-M   'P 1'
#
loop_
_entity.id
_entity.type
_entity.pdbx_description
1 polymer ?
#
loop_
_entity_poly.entity_id
_entity_poly.type
_entity_poly.pdbx_seq_one_letter_code
_entity_poly.pdbx_strand_id
1 'polypeptide(L)'
;AVRAMLSKQDGSQASLSQCEKASGYLRESLDFGSPAKAAQLLFCDLLLVTRTNLWQQQMSVSQQLSCVYQASALELRGFQQDLSSLRRLAQTFRPAMRRVFLHEATARLMARASPTRTHQLLDRSLRRRGVQGTGEPESHPTPREHAEALLLACCYLPPSFLAAPGQRVGMLAEAARTLEKLGDKRTLHDCQQMIIKLGSGTTVTSG
;
A
#
# COMPACT_ATOMS: atom_id res chain seq x y z
N ALA A 1 -7.06 -12.86 25.88
CA ALA A 1 -7.27 -12.52 24.45
C ALA A 1 -7.99 -11.17 24.28
N VAL A 2 -9.23 -11.02 24.75
CA VAL A 2 -10.06 -9.79 24.58
C VAL A 2 -9.39 -8.51 25.11
N ARG A 3 -8.82 -8.53 26.32
CA ARG A 3 -8.11 -7.37 26.91
C ARG A 3 -6.91 -6.89 26.06
N ALA A 4 -6.19 -7.81 25.42
CA ALA A 4 -5.06 -7.50 24.54
C ALA A 4 -5.50 -7.03 23.13
N MET A 5 -6.76 -7.26 22.76
CA MET A 5 -7.35 -6.75 21.51
C MET A 5 -7.94 -5.36 21.70
N LEU A 6 -8.58 -5.10 22.84
CA LEU A 6 -9.04 -3.76 23.22
C LEU A 6 -7.87 -2.78 23.32
N SER A 7 -6.76 -3.17 23.96
CA SER A 7 -5.56 -2.34 24.02
C SER A 7 -4.92 -2.06 22.65
N LYS A 8 -5.03 -2.99 21.68
CA LYS A 8 -4.59 -2.77 20.29
C LYS A 8 -5.52 -1.80 19.54
N GLN A 9 -6.82 -1.82 19.83
CA GLN A 9 -7.79 -0.89 19.27
C GLN A 9 -7.57 0.54 19.80
N ASP A 10 -7.32 0.68 21.11
CA ASP A 10 -6.98 1.96 21.75
C ASP A 10 -5.68 2.54 21.17
N GLY A 11 -4.65 1.70 21.00
CA GLY A 11 -3.39 2.09 20.36
C GLY A 11 -3.56 2.53 18.90
N SER A 12 -4.52 1.93 18.17
CA SER A 12 -4.81 2.29 16.79
C SER A 12 -5.48 3.67 16.69
N GLN A 13 -6.41 3.99 17.59
CA GLN A 13 -7.06 5.30 17.66
C GLN A 13 -6.07 6.41 18.03
N ALA A 14 -5.19 6.16 19.00
CA ALA A 14 -4.13 7.09 19.35
C ALA A 14 -3.19 7.35 18.16
N SER A 15 -2.83 6.29 17.41
CA SER A 15 -1.98 6.40 16.22
C SER A 15 -2.65 7.22 15.11
N LEU A 16 -3.95 7.02 14.87
CA LEU A 16 -4.72 7.83 13.92
C LEU A 16 -4.74 9.30 14.32
N SER A 17 -4.95 9.61 15.62
CA SER A 17 -4.91 11.00 16.10
C SER A 17 -3.55 11.67 15.86
N GLN A 18 -2.45 10.95 16.03
CA GLN A 18 -1.12 11.47 15.71
C GLN A 18 -0.92 11.65 14.21
N CYS A 19 -1.46 10.76 13.38
CA CYS A 19 -1.47 10.94 11.93
C CYS A 19 -2.20 12.24 11.56
N GLU A 20 -3.38 12.52 12.12
CA GLU A 20 -4.12 13.77 11.84
C GLU A 20 -3.31 15.03 12.17
N LYS A 21 -2.61 15.04 13.31
CA LYS A 21 -1.74 16.17 13.70
C LYS A 21 -0.57 16.34 12.73
N ALA A 22 0.11 15.26 12.41
CA ALA A 22 1.23 15.27 11.46
C ALA A 22 0.79 15.65 10.04
N SER A 23 -0.38 15.21 9.59
CA SER A 23 -1.03 15.66 8.35
C SER A 23 -1.29 17.17 8.35
N GLY A 24 -1.63 17.75 9.51
CA GLY A 24 -1.72 19.21 9.72
C GLY A 24 -0.40 19.92 9.43
N TYR A 25 0.66 19.55 10.14
CA TYR A 25 2.00 20.16 9.98
C TYR A 25 2.57 20.00 8.57
N LEU A 26 2.33 18.86 7.93
CA LEU A 26 2.75 18.65 6.54
C LEU A 26 2.04 19.61 5.59
N ARG A 27 0.73 19.80 5.74
CA ARG A 27 -0.04 20.73 4.88
C ARG A 27 0.43 22.16 5.05
N GLU A 28 0.63 22.60 6.29
CA GLU A 28 1.21 23.91 6.59
C GLU A 28 2.58 24.07 5.89
N SER A 29 3.48 23.09 6.05
CA SER A 29 4.81 23.11 5.40
C SER A 29 4.74 23.24 3.87
N LEU A 30 3.75 22.60 3.25
CA LEU A 30 3.53 22.66 1.82
C LEU A 30 2.96 24.02 1.37
N ASP A 31 2.12 24.64 2.18
CA ASP A 31 1.51 25.94 1.87
C ASP A 31 2.54 27.08 1.94
N PHE A 32 3.54 26.97 2.83
CA PHE A 32 4.66 27.91 2.93
C PHE A 32 5.77 27.69 1.88
N GLY A 33 5.60 26.75 0.94
CA GLY A 33 6.50 26.57 -0.19
C GLY A 33 7.93 26.14 0.20
N SER A 34 8.08 25.31 1.24
CA SER A 34 9.38 24.87 1.74
C SER A 34 10.27 24.25 0.64
N PRO A 35 11.58 24.56 0.60
CA PRO A 35 12.52 23.93 -0.33
C PRO A 35 12.79 22.45 0.00
N ALA A 36 12.39 21.97 1.19
CA ALA A 36 12.65 20.62 1.68
C ALA A 36 11.69 19.55 1.09
N LYS A 37 11.47 19.58 -0.22
CA LYS A 37 10.51 18.70 -0.94
C LYS A 37 10.76 17.20 -0.70
N ALA A 38 12.02 16.79 -0.59
CA ALA A 38 12.39 15.41 -0.28
C ALA A 38 11.93 14.98 1.13
N ALA A 39 12.09 15.86 2.13
CA ALA A 39 11.60 15.61 3.48
C ALA A 39 10.06 15.60 3.51
N GLN A 40 9.41 16.54 2.82
CA GLN A 40 7.95 16.56 2.70
C GLN A 40 7.40 15.29 2.04
N LEU A 41 8.06 14.80 0.99
CA LEU A 41 7.74 13.51 0.38
C LEU A 41 7.90 12.37 1.39
N LEU A 42 9.03 12.31 2.11
CA LEU A 42 9.27 11.27 3.12
C LEU A 42 8.17 11.26 4.20
N PHE A 43 7.80 12.42 4.74
CA PHE A 43 6.75 12.51 5.76
C PHE A 43 5.36 12.16 5.21
N CYS A 44 5.02 12.67 4.03
CA CYS A 44 3.76 12.34 3.36
C CYS A 44 3.66 10.84 3.10
N ASP A 45 4.77 10.24 2.69
CA ASP A 45 4.85 8.82 2.40
C ASP A 45 4.71 7.96 3.66
N LEU A 46 5.42 8.34 4.73
CA LEU A 46 5.34 7.68 6.03
C LEU A 46 3.91 7.74 6.59
N LEU A 47 3.20 8.86 6.43
CA LEU A 47 1.80 8.99 6.83
C LEU A 47 0.90 7.99 6.09
N LEU A 48 1.01 7.93 4.76
CA LEU A 48 0.23 7.01 3.94
C LEU A 48 0.54 5.55 4.25
N VAL A 49 1.82 5.20 4.43
CA VAL A 49 2.25 3.85 4.85
C VAL A 49 1.69 3.52 6.24
N THR A 50 1.76 4.46 7.19
CA THR A 50 1.24 4.25 8.55
C THR A 50 -0.26 4.01 8.54
N ARG A 51 -1.03 4.82 7.80
CA ARG A 51 -2.48 4.63 7.66
C ARG A 51 -2.82 3.31 6.95
N THR A 52 -2.04 2.91 5.94
CA THR A 52 -2.16 1.59 5.30
C THR A 52 -1.96 0.47 6.31
N ASN A 53 -0.91 0.54 7.13
CA ASN A 53 -0.62 -0.47 8.15
C ASN A 53 -1.73 -0.55 9.21
N LEU A 54 -2.26 0.60 9.66
CA LEU A 54 -3.38 0.63 10.61
C LEU A 54 -4.64 -0.02 10.01
N TRP A 55 -4.97 0.32 8.77
CA TRP A 55 -6.08 -0.30 8.03
C TRP A 55 -5.92 -1.82 7.89
N GLN A 56 -4.73 -2.29 7.50
CA GLN A 56 -4.44 -3.72 7.38
C GLN A 56 -4.49 -4.46 8.71
N GLN A 57 -4.01 -3.84 9.79
CA GLN A 57 -4.09 -4.39 11.13
C GLN A 57 -5.54 -4.56 11.57
N GLN A 58 -6.38 -3.53 11.40
CA GLN A 58 -7.81 -3.61 11.72
C GLN A 58 -8.50 -4.70 10.90
N MET A 59 -8.21 -4.78 9.60
CA MET A 59 -8.72 -5.83 8.73
C MET A 59 -8.33 -7.24 9.23
N SER A 60 -7.08 -7.43 9.65
CA SER A 60 -6.60 -8.72 10.19
C SER A 60 -7.30 -9.11 11.50
N VAL A 61 -7.55 -8.15 12.40
CA VAL A 61 -8.28 -8.37 13.65
C VAL A 61 -9.73 -8.75 13.37
N SER A 62 -10.40 -8.05 12.46
CA SER A 62 -11.78 -8.40 12.09
C SER A 62 -11.88 -9.76 11.40
N GLN A 63 -10.90 -10.13 10.58
CA GLN A 63 -10.86 -11.46 9.95
C GLN A 63 -10.73 -12.58 11.00
N GLN A 64 -9.95 -12.37 12.06
CA GLN A 64 -9.87 -13.32 13.19
C GLN A 64 -11.21 -13.46 13.93
N LEU A 65 -12.00 -12.39 13.95
CA LEU A 65 -13.34 -12.36 14.55
C LEU A 65 -14.44 -12.78 13.56
N SER A 66 -14.09 -13.25 12.36
CA SER A 66 -15.04 -13.59 11.28
C SER A 66 -16.01 -12.45 10.91
N CYS A 67 -15.55 -11.21 11.09
CA CYS A 67 -16.31 -9.99 10.81
C CYS A 67 -15.88 -9.39 9.47
N VAL A 68 -16.83 -8.81 8.73
CA VAL A 68 -16.49 -8.00 7.55
C VAL A 68 -15.99 -6.63 8.02
N TYR A 69 -14.72 -6.33 7.76
CA TYR A 69 -14.16 -5.01 8.00
C TYR A 69 -14.34 -4.08 6.81
N GLN A 70 -14.63 -2.82 7.11
CA GLN A 70 -14.64 -1.73 6.17
C GLN A 70 -13.97 -0.52 6.82
N ALA A 71 -13.10 0.16 6.06
CA ALA A 71 -12.48 1.39 6.53
C ALA A 71 -13.57 2.41 6.89
N SER A 72 -13.46 3.01 8.06
CA SER A 72 -14.38 4.05 8.52
C SER A 72 -14.24 5.31 7.66
N ALA A 73 -15.27 6.16 7.69
CA ALA A 73 -15.25 7.45 7.00
C ALA A 73 -14.09 8.34 7.47
N LEU A 74 -13.69 8.23 8.75
CA LEU A 74 -12.57 8.98 9.31
C LEU A 74 -11.22 8.49 8.76
N GLU A 75 -11.00 7.17 8.74
CA GLU A 75 -9.78 6.57 8.17
C GLU A 75 -9.62 6.94 6.68
N LEU A 76 -10.69 6.82 5.91
CA LEU A 76 -10.70 7.18 4.49
C LEU A 76 -10.45 8.68 4.27
N ARG A 77 -11.08 9.55 5.06
CA ARG A 77 -10.89 11.00 4.98
C ARG A 77 -9.43 11.38 5.19
N GLY A 78 -8.81 10.91 6.28
CA GLY A 78 -7.42 11.25 6.57
C GLY A 78 -6.45 10.70 5.52
N PHE A 79 -6.69 9.47 5.03
CA PHE A 79 -5.90 8.92 3.92
C PHE A 79 -6.02 9.75 2.64
N GLN A 80 -7.23 10.18 2.27
CA GLN A 80 -7.47 11.02 1.09
C GLN A 80 -6.86 12.41 1.22
N GLN A 81 -6.80 12.98 2.43
CA GLN A 81 -6.12 14.24 2.69
C GLN A 81 -4.62 14.12 2.43
N ASP A 82 -3.96 13.09 2.97
CA ASP A 82 -2.53 12.86 2.74
C ASP A 82 -2.23 12.54 1.27
N LEU A 83 -3.10 11.77 0.61
CA LEU A 83 -2.96 11.50 -0.82
C LEU A 83 -3.09 12.78 -1.66
N SER A 84 -3.93 13.73 -1.24
CA SER A 84 -4.04 15.03 -1.90
C SER A 84 -2.78 15.87 -1.72
N SER A 85 -2.17 15.84 -0.52
CA SER A 85 -0.85 16.44 -0.27
C SER A 85 0.24 15.82 -1.15
N LEU A 86 0.23 14.50 -1.32
CA LEU A 86 1.17 13.80 -2.20
C LEU A 86 0.99 14.19 -3.68
N ARG A 87 -0.25 14.30 -4.15
CA ARG A 87 -0.56 14.77 -5.51
C ARG A 87 -0.07 16.20 -5.73
N ARG A 88 -0.26 17.09 -4.75
CA ARG A 88 0.24 18.46 -4.79
C ARG A 88 1.76 18.51 -4.83
N LEU A 89 2.45 17.70 -4.01
CA LEU A 89 3.89 17.54 -4.07
C LEU A 89 4.35 17.09 -5.46
N ALA A 90 3.67 16.12 -6.05
CA ALA A 90 4.03 15.56 -7.34
C ALA A 90 3.92 16.54 -8.52
N GLN A 91 3.13 17.61 -8.38
CA GLN A 91 3.08 18.70 -9.36
C GLN A 91 4.39 19.51 -9.41
N THR A 92 5.12 19.61 -8.29
CA THR A 92 6.33 20.45 -8.19
C THR A 92 7.60 19.65 -7.87
N PHE A 93 7.46 18.34 -7.64
CA PHE A 93 8.54 17.41 -7.32
C PHE A 93 8.27 16.06 -8.01
N ARG A 94 8.77 15.91 -9.24
CA ARG A 94 8.52 14.75 -10.12
C ARG A 94 8.74 13.38 -9.46
N PRO A 95 9.74 13.15 -8.58
CA PRO A 95 9.91 11.86 -7.90
C PRO A 95 8.67 11.38 -7.12
N ALA A 96 7.84 12.29 -6.61
CA ALA A 96 6.64 11.93 -5.85
C ALA A 96 5.56 11.23 -6.68
N MET A 97 5.53 11.41 -8.01
CA MET A 97 4.50 10.82 -8.89
C MET A 97 4.43 9.30 -8.79
N ARG A 98 5.53 8.62 -8.47
CA ARG A 98 5.56 7.15 -8.36
C ARG A 98 4.78 6.66 -7.16
N ARG A 99 4.94 7.33 -6.02
CA ARG A 99 4.19 7.03 -4.80
C ARG A 99 2.70 7.35 -4.97
N VAL A 100 2.32 8.30 -5.83
CA VAL A 100 0.90 8.61 -6.11
C VAL A 100 0.15 7.38 -6.64
N PHE A 101 0.71 6.63 -7.60
CA PHE A 101 0.02 5.48 -8.18
C PHE A 101 -0.22 4.37 -7.15
N LEU A 102 0.80 4.08 -6.33
CA LEU A 102 0.73 3.06 -5.30
C LEU A 102 -0.32 3.43 -4.24
N HIS A 103 -0.23 4.64 -3.68
CA HIS A 103 -1.14 5.07 -2.63
C HIS A 103 -2.56 5.33 -3.14
N GLU A 104 -2.73 5.73 -4.40
CA GLU A 104 -4.07 5.79 -5.01
C GLU A 104 -4.68 4.39 -5.14
N ALA A 105 -3.89 3.38 -5.53
CA ALA A 105 -4.37 2.00 -5.53
C ALA A 105 -4.79 1.57 -4.12
N THR A 106 -4.00 1.87 -3.10
CA THR A 106 -4.35 1.59 -1.69
C THR A 106 -5.65 2.30 -1.27
N ALA A 107 -5.82 3.58 -1.59
CA ALA A 107 -7.05 4.32 -1.26
C ALA A 107 -8.29 3.65 -1.88
N ARG A 108 -8.17 3.17 -3.12
CA ARG A 108 -9.23 2.43 -3.80
C ARG A 108 -9.53 1.09 -3.13
N LEU A 109 -8.49 0.39 -2.66
CA LEU A 109 -8.65 -0.86 -1.90
C LEU A 109 -9.34 -0.61 -0.56
N MET A 110 -8.94 0.42 0.18
CA MET A 110 -9.59 0.83 1.43
C MET A 110 -11.07 1.15 1.22
N ALA A 111 -11.39 1.84 0.12
CA ALA A 111 -12.77 2.20 -0.24
C ALA A 111 -13.56 1.07 -0.91
N ARG A 112 -12.97 -0.12 -1.09
CA ARG A 112 -13.55 -1.28 -1.79
C ARG A 112 -14.08 -0.91 -3.19
N ALA A 113 -13.39 0.01 -3.87
CA ALA A 113 -13.75 0.47 -5.20
C ALA A 113 -13.49 -0.62 -6.26
N SER A 114 -14.04 -0.42 -7.47
CA SER A 114 -13.88 -1.38 -8.58
C SER A 114 -12.41 -1.78 -8.82
N PRO A 115 -12.13 -3.10 -8.95
CA PRO A 115 -10.77 -3.65 -9.03
C PRO A 115 -10.05 -3.30 -10.34
N THR A 116 -10.78 -3.00 -11.43
CA THR A 116 -10.19 -2.73 -12.75
C THR A 116 -9.21 -1.55 -12.71
N ARG A 117 -9.65 -0.43 -12.15
CA ARG A 117 -8.79 0.75 -12.05
C ARG A 117 -7.66 0.56 -11.03
N THR A 118 -7.92 -0.19 -9.95
CA THR A 118 -6.88 -0.54 -8.97
C THR A 118 -5.78 -1.37 -9.61
N HIS A 119 -6.13 -2.37 -10.43
CA HIS A 119 -5.19 -3.16 -11.20
C HIS A 119 -4.33 -2.29 -12.13
N GLN A 120 -4.94 -1.35 -12.88
CA GLN A 120 -4.19 -0.42 -13.74
C GLN A 120 -3.16 0.43 -12.98
N LEU A 121 -3.51 0.90 -11.78
CA LEU A 121 -2.61 1.69 -10.93
C LEU A 121 -1.45 0.86 -10.38
N LEU A 122 -1.72 -0.38 -9.98
CA LEU A 122 -0.69 -1.32 -9.52
C LEU A 122 0.23 -1.73 -10.67
N ASP A 123 -0.32 -2.04 -11.84
CA ASP A 123 0.47 -2.34 -13.04
C ASP A 123 1.40 -1.16 -13.41
N ARG A 124 0.91 0.08 -13.29
CA ARG A 124 1.74 1.28 -13.50
C ARG A 124 2.85 1.43 -12.46
N SER A 125 2.61 1.00 -11.22
CA SER A 125 3.63 0.99 -10.16
C SER A 125 4.71 -0.08 -10.39
N LEU A 126 4.34 -1.21 -11.01
CA LEU A 126 5.23 -2.34 -11.31
C LEU A 126 6.05 -2.12 -12.60
N ARG A 127 5.52 -1.37 -13.57
CA ARG A 127 6.19 -1.16 -14.85
C ARG A 127 7.51 -0.40 -14.68
N ARG A 128 8.60 -1.04 -15.12
CA ARG A 128 9.86 -0.37 -15.46
C ARG A 128 9.64 0.42 -16.76
N ARG A 129 9.07 1.61 -16.69
CA ARG A 129 9.04 2.48 -17.88
C ARG A 129 10.46 3.01 -18.10
N GLY A 130 11.20 2.33 -18.97
CA GLY A 130 12.44 2.78 -19.55
C GLY A 130 12.36 2.60 -21.06
N VAL A 131 12.82 3.62 -21.79
CA VAL A 131 13.08 3.66 -23.25
C VAL A 131 11.92 4.17 -24.14
N GLN A 132 11.79 5.49 -24.25
CA GLN A 132 11.96 6.28 -25.50
C GLN A 132 11.45 7.71 -25.29
N GLY A 133 12.36 8.67 -25.30
CA GLY A 133 12.10 10.09 -25.15
C GLY A 133 13.30 10.78 -24.50
N THR A 134 13.96 11.66 -25.24
CA THR A 134 15.09 12.49 -24.83
C THR A 134 14.70 13.45 -23.69
N GLY A 135 14.64 12.96 -22.46
CA GLY A 135 14.40 13.82 -21.29
C GLY A 135 14.33 13.06 -19.97
N GLU A 136 15.44 13.12 -19.21
CA GLU A 136 15.63 12.74 -17.80
C GLU A 136 15.23 11.32 -17.37
N PRO A 137 16.09 10.59 -16.62
CA PRO A 137 15.77 9.24 -16.18
C PRO A 137 14.55 9.26 -15.24
N GLU A 138 13.41 8.73 -15.68
CA GLU A 138 12.32 8.44 -14.77
C GLU A 138 12.81 7.39 -13.76
N SER A 139 13.05 7.82 -12.52
CA SER A 139 13.61 7.04 -11.40
C SER A 139 12.89 5.72 -11.11
N HIS A 140 13.33 4.59 -11.70
CA HIS A 140 12.76 3.23 -11.52
C HIS A 140 12.21 2.91 -10.12
N PRO A 141 11.12 2.11 -10.00
CA PRO A 141 10.59 1.78 -8.69
C PRO A 141 11.70 1.13 -7.87
N THR A 142 11.85 1.56 -6.62
CA THR A 142 12.81 0.95 -5.71
C THR A 142 12.42 -0.51 -5.48
N PRO A 143 13.38 -1.39 -5.11
CA PRO A 143 13.04 -2.77 -4.78
C PRO A 143 11.92 -2.87 -3.73
N ARG A 144 11.92 -1.96 -2.74
CA ARG A 144 10.87 -1.89 -1.72
C ARG A 144 9.50 -1.55 -2.31
N GLU A 145 9.40 -0.49 -3.11
CA GLU A 145 8.17 -0.10 -3.80
C GLU A 145 7.61 -1.19 -4.70
N HIS A 146 8.51 -1.92 -5.39
CA HIS A 146 8.13 -3.04 -6.24
C HIS A 146 7.52 -4.18 -5.42
N ALA A 147 8.15 -4.56 -4.31
CA ALA A 147 7.61 -5.58 -3.41
C ALA A 147 6.25 -5.16 -2.80
N GLU A 148 6.09 -3.89 -2.41
CA GLU A 148 4.82 -3.35 -1.92
C GLU A 148 3.70 -3.48 -2.97
N ALA A 149 3.96 -3.11 -4.22
CA ALA A 149 2.98 -3.21 -5.30
C ALA A 149 2.59 -4.67 -5.61
N LEU A 150 3.56 -5.60 -5.60
CA LEU A 150 3.29 -7.03 -5.77
C LEU A 150 2.41 -7.58 -4.65
N LEU A 151 2.71 -7.23 -3.39
CA LEU A 151 1.92 -7.66 -2.24
C LEU A 151 0.50 -7.11 -2.30
N LEU A 152 0.31 -5.82 -2.60
CA LEU A 152 -1.03 -5.25 -2.75
C LEU A 152 -1.84 -5.95 -3.86
N ALA A 153 -1.20 -6.25 -5.00
CA ALA A 153 -1.86 -6.97 -6.08
C ALA A 153 -2.28 -8.38 -5.64
N CYS A 154 -1.37 -9.14 -5.03
CA CYS A 154 -1.63 -10.53 -4.64
C CYS A 154 -2.63 -10.66 -3.48
N CYS A 155 -2.62 -9.72 -2.52
CA CYS A 155 -3.49 -9.76 -1.34
C CYS A 155 -4.93 -9.33 -1.65
N TYR A 156 -5.13 -8.37 -2.55
CA TYR A 156 -6.42 -7.69 -2.66
C TYR A 156 -7.10 -7.76 -4.02
N LEU A 157 -6.39 -8.11 -5.10
CA LEU A 157 -7.05 -8.25 -6.40
C LEU A 157 -7.77 -9.61 -6.51
N PRO A 158 -8.96 -9.65 -7.15
CA PRO A 158 -9.65 -10.90 -7.43
C PRO A 158 -8.79 -11.85 -8.28
N PRO A 159 -8.96 -13.18 -8.17
CA PRO A 159 -8.20 -14.16 -8.97
C PRO A 159 -8.24 -13.91 -10.47
N SER A 160 -9.38 -13.44 -11.01
CA SER A 160 -9.57 -13.13 -12.43
C SER A 160 -8.63 -12.06 -12.98
N PHE A 161 -8.05 -11.21 -12.13
CA PHE A 161 -7.07 -10.20 -12.53
C PHE A 161 -5.64 -10.74 -12.59
N LEU A 162 -5.40 -11.93 -12.06
CA LEU A 162 -4.11 -12.62 -12.03
C LEU A 162 -4.27 -14.00 -12.69
N ALA A 163 -4.91 -14.02 -13.87
CA ALA A 163 -5.54 -15.19 -14.46
C ALA A 163 -4.57 -16.27 -15.00
N ALA A 164 -3.29 -15.95 -15.23
CA ALA A 164 -2.36 -16.98 -15.67
C ALA A 164 -2.05 -17.96 -14.52
N PRO A 165 -2.15 -19.28 -14.73
CA PRO A 165 -1.80 -20.27 -13.70
C PRO A 165 -0.41 -20.02 -13.13
N GLY A 166 -0.31 -19.98 -11.79
CA GLY A 166 0.96 -19.71 -11.11
C GLY A 166 1.45 -18.25 -11.12
N GLN A 167 0.79 -17.33 -11.84
CA GLN A 167 1.21 -15.91 -11.89
C GLN A 167 1.25 -15.28 -10.49
N ARG A 168 0.19 -15.49 -9.69
CA ARG A 168 0.12 -14.98 -8.31
C ARG A 168 1.24 -15.54 -7.42
N VAL A 169 1.55 -16.84 -7.56
CA VAL A 169 2.65 -17.48 -6.82
C VAL A 169 4.00 -16.92 -7.27
N GLY A 170 4.21 -16.72 -8.58
CA GLY A 170 5.42 -16.11 -9.14
C GLY A 170 5.64 -14.67 -8.63
N MET A 171 4.58 -13.86 -8.62
CA MET A 171 4.60 -12.50 -8.07
C MET A 171 4.95 -12.49 -6.58
N LEU A 172 4.35 -13.38 -5.79
CA LEU A 172 4.69 -13.53 -4.36
C LEU A 172 6.14 -13.99 -4.17
N ALA A 173 6.62 -14.95 -4.96
CA ALA A 173 8.00 -15.41 -4.90
C ALA A 173 8.99 -14.28 -5.24
N GLU A 174 8.64 -13.41 -6.20
CA GLU A 174 9.43 -12.22 -6.53
C GLU A 174 9.45 -11.20 -5.39
N ALA A 175 8.31 -10.95 -4.76
CA ALA A 175 8.23 -10.11 -3.57
C ALA A 175 9.10 -10.69 -2.44
N ALA A 176 8.98 -11.99 -2.15
CA ALA A 176 9.76 -12.68 -1.13
C ALA A 176 11.27 -12.52 -1.33
N ARG A 177 11.79 -12.78 -2.54
CA ARG A 177 13.23 -12.57 -2.86
C ARG A 177 13.67 -11.14 -2.62
N THR A 178 12.80 -10.18 -2.90
CA THR A 178 13.11 -8.76 -2.71
C THR A 178 13.14 -8.38 -1.23
N LEU A 179 12.17 -8.86 -0.45
CA LEU A 179 12.09 -8.64 0.99
C LEU A 179 13.25 -9.28 1.74
N GLU A 180 13.69 -10.46 1.32
CA GLU A 180 14.86 -11.15 1.86
C GLU A 180 16.13 -10.30 1.68
N LYS A 181 16.37 -9.78 0.48
CA LYS A 181 17.50 -8.87 0.20
C LYS A 181 17.44 -7.57 1.01
N LEU A 182 16.23 -7.08 1.28
CA LEU A 182 16.00 -5.87 2.07
C LEU A 182 16.04 -6.12 3.59
N GLY A 183 16.10 -7.38 4.04
CA GLY A 183 16.09 -7.74 5.45
C GLY A 183 14.73 -7.60 6.14
N ASP A 184 13.63 -7.48 5.39
CA ASP A 184 12.28 -7.32 5.92
C ASP A 184 11.68 -8.69 6.31
N LYS A 185 12.21 -9.25 7.41
CA LYS A 185 11.91 -10.62 7.87
C LYS A 185 10.43 -10.85 8.16
N ARG A 186 9.74 -9.84 8.69
CA ARG A 186 8.32 -9.95 9.06
C ARG A 186 7.46 -10.09 7.81
N THR A 187 7.61 -9.18 6.86
CA THR A 187 6.80 -9.19 5.63
C THR A 187 7.16 -10.39 4.75
N LEU A 188 8.43 -10.80 4.76
CA LEU A 188 8.88 -12.03 4.10
C LEU A 188 8.14 -13.26 4.62
N HIS A 189 8.06 -13.41 5.95
CA HIS A 189 7.35 -14.52 6.56
C HIS A 189 5.87 -14.54 6.14
N ASP A 190 5.20 -13.40 6.19
CA ASP A 190 3.79 -13.29 5.76
C ASP A 190 3.61 -13.65 4.28
N CYS A 191 4.54 -13.23 3.43
CA CYS A 191 4.58 -13.57 2.01
C CYS A 191 4.72 -15.08 1.77
N GLN A 192 5.63 -15.74 2.50
CA GLN A 192 5.83 -17.20 2.43
C GLN A 192 4.59 -17.97 2.88
N GLN A 193 3.91 -17.52 3.94
CA GLN A 193 2.66 -18.14 4.39
C GLN A 193 1.55 -18.05 3.32
N MET A 194 1.48 -16.95 2.57
CA MET A 194 0.55 -16.84 1.44
C MET A 194 0.88 -17.82 0.31
N ILE A 195 2.16 -17.98 -0.02
CA ILE A 195 2.61 -18.94 -1.05
C ILE A 195 2.19 -20.37 -0.67
N ILE A 196 2.44 -20.77 0.58
CA ILE A 196 2.08 -22.11 1.08
C ILE A 196 0.57 -22.33 0.98
N LYS A 197 -0.24 -21.36 1.44
CA LYS A 197 -1.72 -21.44 1.37
C LYS A 197 -2.24 -21.62 -0.05
N LEU A 198 -1.61 -20.97 -1.04
CA LEU A 198 -1.97 -21.12 -2.45
C LEU A 198 -1.53 -22.47 -3.03
N GLY A 199 -0.37 -22.99 -2.63
CA GLY A 199 0.13 -24.30 -3.06
C GLY A 199 -0.68 -25.48 -2.52
N SER A 200 -1.18 -25.36 -1.28
CA SER A 200 -2.02 -26.39 -0.64
C SER A 200 -3.47 -26.43 -1.19
N GLY A 201 -3.87 -25.46 -2.03
CA GLY A 201 -5.25 -25.26 -2.49
C GLY A 201 -5.62 -25.90 -3.84
N THR A 202 -4.82 -26.82 -4.38
CA THR A 202 -5.11 -27.48 -5.67
C THR A 202 -6.21 -28.55 -5.55
N THR A 203 -7.41 -28.17 -5.09
CA THR A 203 -8.70 -28.83 -5.37
C THR A 203 -9.85 -27.93 -4.90
N VAL A 204 -10.27 -26.96 -5.72
CA VAL A 204 -11.70 -26.58 -5.78
C VAL A 204 -12.02 -26.29 -7.25
N THR A 205 -12.43 -27.33 -7.96
CA THR A 205 -13.39 -27.21 -9.05
C THR A 205 -14.68 -26.67 -8.46
N SER A 206 -15.14 -25.51 -8.91
CA SER A 206 -16.54 -25.12 -8.79
C SER A 206 -17.09 -24.99 -10.20
N GLY A 207 -17.87 -26.00 -10.59
CA GLY A 207 -18.96 -25.82 -11.55
C GLY A 207 -20.16 -25.17 -10.87
#